data_AF-I1BRH9-F1
#
_entry.id   AF-I1BRH9-F1
#
_cell.length_a   1.000
_cell.length_b   1.000
_cell.length_c   1.000
_cell.angle_alpha   90.00
_cell.angle_beta   90.00
_cell.angle_gamma   90.00
#
_symmetry.space_group_name_H-M   'P 1'
#
loop_
_entity.id
_entity.type
_entity.pdbx_description
1 polymer ?
#
loop_
_entity_poly.entity_id
_entity_poly.type
_entity_poly.pdbx_seq_one_letter_code
_entity_poly.pdbx_strand_id
1 'polypeptide(L)'
;MPEVLEKHGDYRTMFSTVFGLAAKDLDITLTWDFFDVVEAQAYPSLEAIGNRTYDAIVLTGSKYNAHDNTPWIVKLMDFLKTVRVEYHQRVRLVGICFGHQILLRALGGMTGRNEKGWERINQFHQDHVSKLPDGFQTLAFTENNTPHHATVSDDRQCITVQGHPELNKDAVKIMVEKRKEAGIVPAQVADKALEALKLNGLNMEDVWLCKKFLQFIITLNK
;
A
#
# COMPACT_ATOMS: atom_id res chain seq x y z
N MET A 1 5.74 13.20 10.14
CA MET A 1 6.13 13.00 11.56
C MET A 1 7.65 13.11 11.62
N PRO A 2 8.21 14.23 12.10
CA PRO A 2 9.64 14.52 12.03
C PRO A 2 10.53 13.41 12.61
N GLU A 3 10.15 12.83 13.75
CA GLU A 3 10.93 11.76 14.41
C GLU A 3 10.97 10.44 13.61
N VAL A 4 9.90 10.11 12.86
CA VAL A 4 9.92 8.95 11.95
C VAL A 4 10.85 9.22 10.77
N LEU A 5 10.80 10.45 10.23
CA LEU A 5 11.66 10.87 9.12
C LEU A 5 13.14 10.90 9.53
N GLU A 6 13.43 11.36 10.74
CA GLU A 6 14.79 11.44 11.29
C GLU A 6 15.38 10.04 11.55
N LYS A 7 14.57 9.10 12.08
CA LYS A 7 15.04 7.75 12.44
C LYS A 7 15.01 6.76 11.28
N HIS A 8 14.06 6.88 10.34
CA HIS A 8 13.81 5.89 9.29
C HIS A 8 13.93 6.43 7.86
N GLY A 9 14.21 7.72 7.70
CA GLY A 9 14.27 8.38 6.40
C GLY A 9 12.89 8.73 5.85
N ASP A 10 12.86 9.26 4.62
CA ASP A 10 11.62 9.52 3.93
C ASP A 10 10.94 8.20 3.49
N TYR A 11 9.71 8.32 2.99
CA TYR A 11 8.93 7.16 2.57
C TYR A 11 9.60 6.35 1.46
N ARG A 12 10.37 7.02 0.58
CA ARG A 12 11.19 6.37 -0.47
C ARG A 12 12.30 5.52 0.13
N THR A 13 12.94 6.02 1.18
CA THR A 13 14.02 5.32 1.91
C THR A 13 13.47 4.09 2.63
N MET A 14 12.34 4.22 3.32
CA MET A 14 11.70 3.08 4.00
C MET A 14 11.29 1.98 3.02
N PHE A 15 10.65 2.35 1.91
CA PHE A 15 10.25 1.41 0.86
C PHE A 15 11.44 0.71 0.21
N SER A 16 12.44 1.47 -0.25
CA SER A 16 13.61 0.88 -0.92
C SER A 16 14.41 -0.02 0.02
N THR A 17 14.48 0.29 1.31
CA THR A 17 15.15 -0.54 2.32
C THR A 17 14.44 -1.88 2.50
N VAL A 18 13.14 -1.90 2.79
CA VAL A 18 12.43 -3.17 3.07
C VAL A 18 12.34 -4.06 1.83
N PHE A 19 12.10 -3.49 0.65
CA PHE A 19 12.13 -4.23 -0.60
C PHE A 19 13.54 -4.68 -0.97
N GLY A 20 14.57 -3.89 -0.67
CA GLY A 20 15.97 -4.27 -0.87
C GLY A 20 16.38 -5.48 -0.03
N LEU A 21 15.94 -5.55 1.23
CA LEU A 21 16.13 -6.73 2.07
C LEU A 21 15.44 -7.96 1.48
N ALA A 22 14.18 -7.83 1.06
CA ALA A 22 13.44 -8.92 0.44
C ALA A 22 14.04 -9.36 -0.91
N ALA A 23 14.59 -8.43 -1.68
CA ALA A 23 15.22 -8.70 -2.97
C ALA A 23 16.56 -9.43 -2.81
N LYS A 24 17.36 -9.05 -1.81
CA LYS A 24 18.60 -9.75 -1.45
C LYS A 24 18.32 -11.23 -1.12
N ASP A 25 17.25 -11.50 -0.37
CA ASP A 25 16.80 -12.86 -0.04
C ASP A 25 16.29 -13.67 -1.24
N LEU A 26 15.98 -13.00 -2.35
CA LEU A 26 15.50 -13.62 -3.60
C LEU A 26 16.56 -13.59 -4.71
N ASP A 27 17.74 -13.02 -4.46
CA ASP A 27 18.77 -12.75 -5.47
C ASP A 27 18.25 -11.93 -6.66
N ILE A 28 17.50 -10.86 -6.35
CA ILE A 28 16.92 -9.94 -7.34
C ILE A 28 17.58 -8.57 -7.23
N THR A 29 17.89 -7.97 -8.37
CA THR A 29 18.29 -6.57 -8.46
C THR A 29 17.05 -5.70 -8.64
N LEU A 30 16.89 -4.68 -7.79
CA LEU A 30 15.81 -3.69 -7.91
C LEU A 30 16.35 -2.39 -8.49
N THR A 31 15.59 -1.78 -9.40
CA THR A 31 15.80 -0.42 -9.89
C THR A 31 14.49 0.33 -9.79
N TRP A 32 14.54 1.59 -9.37
CA TRP A 32 13.36 2.38 -9.04
C TRP A 32 13.36 3.70 -9.80
N ASP A 33 12.25 3.99 -10.47
CA ASP A 33 11.90 5.33 -10.91
C ASP A 33 10.76 5.86 -10.03
N PHE A 34 10.92 7.08 -9.52
CA PHE A 34 9.94 7.70 -8.63
C PHE A 34 9.14 8.78 -9.35
N PHE A 35 7.81 8.68 -9.24
CA PHE A 35 6.87 9.61 -9.84
C PHE A 35 6.02 10.27 -8.76
N ASP A 36 5.95 11.61 -8.79
CA ASP A 36 5.06 12.38 -7.92
C ASP A 36 3.75 12.70 -8.66
N VAL A 37 2.72 11.92 -8.35
CA VAL A 37 1.38 12.04 -8.94
C VAL A 37 0.52 13.11 -8.27
N VAL A 38 1.01 13.76 -7.19
CA VAL A 38 0.23 14.75 -6.43
C VAL A 38 0.61 16.17 -6.86
N GLU A 39 1.87 16.56 -6.70
CA GLU A 39 2.29 17.93 -6.99
C GLU A 39 2.79 18.04 -8.44
N ALA A 40 3.73 17.18 -8.84
CA ALA A 40 4.31 17.20 -10.18
C ALA A 40 3.38 16.65 -11.28
N GLN A 41 2.33 15.92 -10.91
CA GLN A 41 1.46 15.21 -11.85
C GLN A 41 2.24 14.34 -12.85
N ALA A 42 3.35 13.76 -12.39
CA ALA A 42 4.26 12.94 -13.17
C ALA A 42 3.88 11.46 -13.05
N TYR A 43 4.02 10.72 -14.14
CA TYR A 43 3.64 9.31 -14.28
C TYR A 43 4.66 8.61 -15.20
N PRO A 44 4.88 7.29 -15.08
CA PRO A 44 5.58 6.56 -16.13
C PRO A 44 4.80 6.69 -17.44
N SER A 45 5.52 6.90 -18.55
CA SER A 45 4.85 7.05 -19.84
C SER A 45 4.22 5.73 -20.28
N LEU A 46 3.07 5.82 -20.96
CA LEU A 46 2.39 4.64 -21.51
C LEU A 46 3.28 3.90 -22.54
N GLU A 47 4.15 4.63 -23.24
CA GLU A 47 5.16 4.06 -24.13
C GLU A 47 6.18 3.20 -23.36
N ALA A 48 6.73 3.71 -22.26
CA ALA A 48 7.67 2.95 -21.43
C ALA A 48 7.01 1.67 -20.86
N ILE A 49 5.74 1.77 -20.43
CA ILE A 49 4.98 0.60 -19.98
C ILE A 49 4.77 -0.38 -21.15
N GLY A 50 4.40 0.10 -22.34
CA GLY A 50 4.22 -0.73 -23.53
C GLY A 50 5.50 -1.47 -23.96
N ASN A 51 6.63 -0.79 -23.82
CA ASN A 51 7.97 -1.32 -24.09
C ASN A 51 8.51 -2.24 -22.98
N ARG A 52 7.71 -2.53 -21.94
CA ARG A 52 8.12 -3.34 -20.77
C ARG A 52 9.36 -2.79 -20.07
N THR A 53 9.51 -1.46 -20.02
CA THR A 53 10.57 -0.81 -19.22
C THR A 53 10.38 -1.09 -17.73
N TYR A 54 9.15 -1.35 -17.28
CA TYR A 54 8.80 -1.65 -15.90
C TYR A 54 8.15 -3.03 -15.77
N ASP A 55 8.64 -3.84 -14.83
CA ASP A 55 7.99 -5.09 -14.43
C ASP A 55 6.73 -4.84 -13.58
N ALA A 56 6.76 -3.78 -12.79
CA ALA A 56 5.67 -3.41 -11.89
C ALA A 56 5.59 -1.89 -11.67
N ILE A 57 4.38 -1.43 -11.36
CA ILE A 57 4.10 -0.11 -10.80
C ILE A 57 3.61 -0.32 -9.38
N VAL A 58 4.26 0.35 -8.42
CA VAL A 58 3.91 0.30 -6.99
C VAL A 58 3.26 1.61 -6.59
N LEU A 59 2.02 1.55 -6.14
CA LEU A 59 1.26 2.67 -5.61
C LEU A 59 1.43 2.70 -4.08
N THR A 60 2.08 3.75 -3.63
CA THR A 60 2.44 3.96 -2.22
C THR A 60 1.25 4.39 -1.36
N GLY A 61 1.43 4.32 -0.04
CA GLY A 61 0.54 5.00 0.90
C GLY A 61 0.59 6.52 0.78
N SER A 62 -0.39 7.19 1.39
CA SER A 62 -0.53 8.65 1.34
C SER A 62 -1.27 9.18 2.56
N LYS A 63 -1.12 10.49 2.81
CA LYS A 63 -1.90 11.23 3.82
C LYS A 63 -3.29 11.63 3.31
N TYR A 64 -3.54 11.52 2.00
CA TYR A 64 -4.79 11.93 1.36
C TYR A 64 -5.82 10.79 1.41
N ASN A 65 -7.11 11.15 1.32
CA ASN A 65 -8.17 10.14 1.25
C ASN A 65 -8.37 9.68 -0.19
N ALA A 66 -8.38 8.36 -0.41
CA ALA A 66 -8.55 7.80 -1.76
C ALA A 66 -9.95 7.99 -2.35
N HIS A 67 -10.94 8.34 -1.54
CA HIS A 67 -12.33 8.55 -1.97
C HIS A 67 -12.64 10.01 -2.35
N ASP A 68 -11.70 10.94 -2.16
CA ASP A 68 -11.85 12.33 -2.60
C ASP A 68 -11.84 12.45 -4.13
N ASN A 69 -12.34 13.57 -4.67
CA ASN A 69 -12.43 13.84 -6.12
C ASN A 69 -11.58 15.03 -6.54
N THR A 70 -10.43 15.25 -5.89
CA THR A 70 -9.50 16.28 -6.36
C THR A 70 -9.02 15.94 -7.79
N PRO A 71 -8.67 16.95 -8.62
CA PRO A 71 -8.29 16.71 -10.02
C PRO A 71 -7.18 15.66 -10.19
N TRP A 72 -6.19 15.65 -9.29
CA TRP A 72 -5.10 14.67 -9.34
C TRP A 72 -5.56 13.25 -9.03
N ILE A 73 -6.53 13.07 -8.12
CA ILE A 73 -7.09 11.75 -7.81
C ILE A 73 -7.83 11.21 -9.03
N VAL A 74 -8.65 12.04 -9.68
CA VAL A 74 -9.36 11.65 -10.90
C VAL A 74 -8.39 11.26 -12.00
N LYS A 75 -7.35 12.07 -12.24
CA LYS A 75 -6.30 11.77 -13.22
C LYS A 75 -5.56 10.47 -12.90
N LEU A 76 -5.23 10.23 -11.63
CA LEU A 76 -4.60 8.97 -11.20
C LEU A 76 -5.52 7.77 -11.45
N MET A 77 -6.82 7.88 -11.14
CA MET A 77 -7.78 6.80 -11.44
C MET A 77 -7.84 6.49 -12.94
N ASP A 78 -7.86 7.52 -13.79
CA ASP A 78 -7.91 7.31 -15.24
C ASP A 78 -6.62 6.67 -15.77
N PHE A 79 -5.46 7.10 -15.29
CA PHE A 79 -4.18 6.44 -15.58
C PHE A 79 -4.22 4.95 -15.17
N LEU A 80 -4.70 4.62 -13.97
CA LEU A 80 -4.77 3.25 -13.48
C LEU A 80 -5.73 2.38 -14.30
N LYS A 81 -6.87 2.94 -14.74
CA LYS A 81 -7.79 2.25 -15.65
C LYS A 81 -7.11 1.95 -16.99
N THR A 82 -6.40 2.92 -17.57
CA THR A 82 -5.65 2.72 -18.82
C THR A 82 -4.63 1.60 -18.67
N VAL A 83 -3.80 1.63 -17.62
CA VAL A 83 -2.80 0.57 -17.37
C VAL A 83 -3.46 -0.80 -17.13
N ARG A 84 -4.58 -0.83 -16.39
CA ARG A 84 -5.36 -2.06 -16.14
C ARG A 84 -5.90 -2.68 -17.42
N VAL A 85 -6.37 -1.87 -18.37
CA VAL A 85 -7.05 -2.39 -19.57
C VAL A 85 -6.03 -2.68 -20.67
N GLU A 86 -5.22 -1.69 -21.02
CA GLU A 86 -4.37 -1.72 -22.21
C GLU A 86 -3.04 -2.45 -21.98
N TYR A 87 -2.56 -2.51 -20.73
CA TYR A 87 -1.23 -2.99 -20.38
C TYR A 87 -1.24 -4.19 -19.44
N HIS A 88 -2.35 -4.94 -19.37
CA HIS A 88 -2.53 -6.01 -18.39
C HIS A 88 -1.53 -7.17 -18.45
N GLN A 89 -0.92 -7.39 -19.60
CA GLN A 89 0.12 -8.41 -19.80
C GLN A 89 1.54 -7.85 -19.75
N ARG A 90 1.68 -6.53 -19.57
CA ARG A 90 2.96 -5.81 -19.69
C ARG A 90 3.54 -5.43 -18.33
N VAL A 91 2.69 -5.10 -17.36
CA VAL A 91 3.12 -4.60 -16.05
C VAL A 91 2.18 -5.08 -14.94
N ARG A 92 2.74 -5.42 -13.78
CA ARG A 92 1.96 -5.69 -12.56
C ARG A 92 1.63 -4.39 -11.82
N LEU A 93 0.50 -4.35 -11.14
CA LEU A 93 0.12 -3.26 -10.25
C LEU A 93 0.15 -3.74 -8.79
N VAL A 94 0.90 -3.04 -7.95
CA VAL A 94 0.95 -3.29 -6.50
C VAL A 94 0.38 -2.07 -5.78
N GLY A 95 -0.66 -2.25 -4.97
CA GLY A 95 -1.30 -1.16 -4.21
C GLY A 95 -1.11 -1.31 -2.70
N ILE A 96 -0.60 -0.29 -2.02
CA ILE A 96 -0.35 -0.30 -0.58
C ILE A 96 -1.08 0.87 0.09
N CYS A 97 -1.91 0.60 1.09
CA CYS A 97 -2.70 1.59 1.83
C CYS A 97 -3.54 2.48 0.90
N PHE A 98 -3.20 3.75 0.69
CA PHE A 98 -3.83 4.62 -0.29
C PHE A 98 -3.82 3.98 -1.68
N GLY A 99 -2.69 3.37 -2.07
CA GLY A 99 -2.54 2.64 -3.32
C GLY A 99 -3.52 1.47 -3.47
N HIS A 100 -3.80 0.75 -2.38
CA HIS A 100 -4.80 -0.31 -2.35
C HIS A 100 -6.21 0.26 -2.61
N GLN A 101 -6.56 1.31 -1.89
CA GLN A 101 -7.87 1.94 -1.99
C GLN A 101 -8.09 2.58 -3.37
N ILE A 102 -7.14 3.39 -3.84
CA ILE A 102 -7.30 4.14 -5.09
C ILE A 102 -7.31 3.22 -6.31
N LEU A 103 -6.50 2.14 -6.30
CA LEU A 103 -6.51 1.16 -7.38
C LEU A 103 -7.85 0.45 -7.44
N LEU A 104 -8.35 -0.07 -6.32
CA LEU A 104 -9.63 -0.78 -6.30
C LEU A 104 -10.79 0.15 -6.65
N ARG A 105 -10.76 1.40 -6.17
CA ARG A 105 -11.74 2.43 -6.54
C ARG A 105 -11.71 2.76 -8.03
N ALA A 106 -10.52 2.95 -8.61
CA ALA A 106 -10.36 3.23 -10.04
C ALA A 106 -11.01 2.15 -10.91
N LEU A 107 -11.03 0.90 -10.42
CA LEU A 107 -11.56 -0.26 -11.13
C LEU A 107 -13.03 -0.58 -10.81
N GLY A 108 -13.73 0.27 -10.04
CA GLY A 108 -15.16 0.13 -9.74
C GLY A 108 -15.48 -0.39 -8.34
N GLY A 109 -14.47 -0.56 -7.48
CA GLY A 109 -14.66 -0.82 -6.05
C GLY A 109 -15.16 0.42 -5.29
N MET A 110 -15.62 0.20 -4.06
CA MET A 110 -16.07 1.28 -3.17
C MET A 110 -15.11 1.46 -2.02
N THR A 111 -14.68 2.70 -1.80
CA THR A 111 -13.85 3.11 -0.66
C THR A 111 -14.55 4.20 0.12
N GLY A 112 -14.30 4.24 1.43
CA GLY A 112 -14.84 5.28 2.29
C GLY A 112 -14.42 5.12 3.73
N ARG A 113 -14.87 6.05 4.57
CA ARG A 113 -14.62 5.98 6.01
C ARG A 113 -15.28 4.76 6.62
N ASN A 114 -14.57 4.14 7.53
CA ASN A 114 -14.99 3.04 8.37
C ASN A 114 -15.70 3.62 9.59
N GLU A 115 -17.03 3.50 9.60
CA GLU A 115 -17.88 3.99 10.69
C GLU A 115 -17.62 3.28 12.02
N LYS A 116 -16.93 2.12 12.00
CA LYS A 116 -16.57 1.34 13.20
C LYS A 116 -15.27 1.82 13.88
N GLY A 117 -14.59 2.81 13.32
CA GLY A 117 -13.45 3.49 13.94
C GLY A 117 -12.08 3.05 13.38
N TRP A 118 -11.05 3.18 14.21
CA TRP A 118 -9.64 2.97 13.81
C TRP A 118 -9.33 1.49 13.55
N GLU A 119 -8.58 1.24 12.47
CA GLU A 119 -8.26 -0.12 12.03
C GLU A 119 -7.14 -0.78 12.87
N ARG A 120 -7.10 -2.12 12.89
CA ARG A 120 -6.09 -2.90 13.61
C ARG A 120 -5.10 -3.46 12.60
N ILE A 121 -3.80 -3.31 12.89
CA ILE A 121 -2.60 -3.58 12.06
C ILE A 121 -2.23 -2.38 11.22
N ASN A 122 -1.04 -1.79 11.47
CA ASN A 122 -0.32 -0.79 10.64
C ASN A 122 -1.17 0.03 9.67
N GLN A 123 -2.33 0.53 10.11
CA GLN A 123 -3.32 1.22 9.31
C GLN A 123 -3.61 2.50 10.05
N PHE A 124 -3.14 3.58 9.46
CA PHE A 124 -3.05 4.88 10.09
C PHE A 124 -4.13 5.83 9.57
N HIS A 125 -5.22 5.27 9.04
CA HIS A 125 -6.41 5.95 8.56
C HIS A 125 -7.67 5.24 9.06
N GLN A 126 -8.81 5.88 8.84
CA GLN A 126 -10.12 5.29 9.07
C GLN A 126 -10.77 4.85 7.76
N ASP A 127 -10.06 4.82 6.65
CA ASP A 127 -10.63 4.47 5.34
C ASP A 127 -10.49 2.98 5.05
N HIS A 128 -11.49 2.39 4.40
CA HIS A 128 -11.45 0.99 3.97
C HIS A 128 -12.09 0.81 2.59
N VAL A 129 -11.80 -0.32 1.95
CA VAL A 129 -12.56 -0.81 0.79
C VAL A 129 -13.75 -1.63 1.30
N SER A 130 -14.96 -1.21 0.97
CA SER A 130 -16.21 -1.88 1.39
C SER A 130 -16.77 -2.82 0.34
N LYS A 131 -16.40 -2.61 -0.93
CA LYS A 131 -16.80 -3.46 -2.07
C LYS A 131 -15.64 -3.59 -3.04
N LEU A 132 -15.34 -4.82 -3.47
CA LEU A 132 -14.37 -5.07 -4.53
C LEU A 132 -14.93 -4.76 -5.93
N PRO A 133 -14.06 -4.33 -6.86
CA PRO A 133 -14.38 -4.37 -8.28
C PRO A 133 -14.54 -5.82 -8.77
N ASP A 134 -15.21 -6.01 -9.91
CA ASP A 134 -15.36 -7.33 -10.53
C ASP A 134 -13.98 -7.90 -10.91
N GLY A 135 -13.84 -9.23 -10.82
CA GLY A 135 -12.60 -9.93 -11.13
C GLY A 135 -11.50 -9.77 -10.06
N PHE A 136 -11.88 -9.45 -8.83
CA PHE A 136 -10.98 -9.40 -7.67
C PHE A 136 -11.45 -10.31 -6.54
N GLN A 137 -10.48 -10.83 -5.81
CA GLN A 137 -10.69 -11.72 -4.68
C GLN A 137 -10.02 -11.18 -3.43
N THR A 138 -10.62 -11.45 -2.27
CA THR A 138 -10.01 -11.15 -0.96
C THR A 138 -9.05 -12.27 -0.57
N LEU A 139 -7.82 -11.91 -0.24
CA LEU A 139 -6.81 -12.81 0.31
C LEU A 139 -6.74 -12.77 1.83
N ALA A 140 -7.03 -11.61 2.43
CA ALA A 140 -7.03 -11.43 3.88
C ALA A 140 -8.08 -10.40 4.29
N PHE A 141 -8.63 -10.56 5.50
CA PHE A 141 -9.58 -9.64 6.09
C PHE A 141 -9.28 -9.48 7.59
N THR A 142 -9.71 -8.35 8.16
CA THR A 142 -9.73 -8.13 9.60
C THR A 142 -11.17 -8.21 10.07
N GLU A 143 -11.45 -9.21 10.91
CA GLU A 143 -12.80 -9.48 11.39
C GLU A 143 -13.44 -8.22 11.99
N ASN A 144 -14.69 -7.97 11.62
CA ASN A 144 -15.50 -6.83 12.06
C ASN A 144 -14.95 -5.44 11.71
N ASN A 145 -13.93 -5.32 10.85
CA ASN A 145 -13.29 -4.03 10.56
C ASN A 145 -13.01 -3.82 9.06
N THR A 146 -12.09 -4.60 8.48
CA THR A 146 -11.54 -4.38 7.15
C THR A 146 -11.83 -5.63 6.30
N PRO A 147 -12.95 -5.67 5.56
CA PRO A 147 -13.37 -6.88 4.83
C PRO A 147 -12.42 -7.26 3.70
N HIS A 148 -11.64 -6.30 3.19
CA HIS A 148 -10.75 -6.47 2.05
C HIS A 148 -9.33 -6.00 2.39
N HIS A 149 -8.71 -6.61 3.41
CA HIS A 149 -7.38 -6.20 3.88
C HIS A 149 -6.28 -6.47 2.83
N ALA A 150 -6.33 -7.61 2.15
CA ALA A 150 -5.46 -7.90 1.01
C ALA A 150 -6.28 -8.48 -0.14
N THR A 151 -5.94 -8.13 -1.38
CA THR A 151 -6.70 -8.56 -2.56
C THR A 151 -5.80 -8.87 -3.74
N VAL A 152 -6.33 -9.64 -4.68
CA VAL A 152 -5.67 -9.97 -5.95
C VAL A 152 -6.71 -9.99 -7.09
N SER A 153 -6.31 -9.60 -8.30
CA SER A 153 -7.16 -9.79 -9.49
C SER A 153 -7.06 -11.22 -10.03
N ASP A 154 -8.12 -11.70 -10.66
CA ASP A 154 -8.19 -13.06 -11.22
C ASP A 154 -7.13 -13.32 -12.30
N ASP A 155 -6.84 -12.31 -13.12
CA ASP A 155 -5.76 -12.32 -14.12
C ASP A 155 -4.36 -12.09 -13.52
N ARG A 156 -4.31 -11.95 -12.19
CA ARG A 156 -3.11 -11.70 -11.40
C ARG A 156 -2.36 -10.44 -11.80
N GLN A 157 -2.93 -9.49 -12.54
CA GLN A 157 -2.25 -8.23 -12.82
C GLN A 157 -2.05 -7.40 -11.55
N CYS A 158 -3.03 -7.41 -10.64
CA CYS A 158 -3.08 -6.55 -9.47
C CYS A 158 -2.95 -7.36 -8.19
N ILE A 159 -2.15 -6.88 -7.23
CA ILE A 159 -2.16 -7.32 -5.84
C ILE A 159 -2.13 -6.10 -4.93
N THR A 160 -2.92 -6.10 -3.86
CA THR A 160 -3.00 -4.93 -2.99
C THR A 160 -3.14 -5.30 -1.51
N VAL A 161 -2.72 -4.39 -0.62
CA VAL A 161 -2.84 -4.53 0.83
C VAL A 161 -3.18 -3.18 1.48
N GLN A 162 -4.10 -3.21 2.45
CA GLN A 162 -4.54 -2.03 3.19
C GLN A 162 -3.50 -1.59 4.24
N GLY A 163 -2.76 -2.55 4.82
CA GLY A 163 -1.68 -2.29 5.78
C GLY A 163 -0.43 -1.65 5.17
N HIS A 164 0.45 -1.18 6.05
CA HIS A 164 1.73 -0.56 5.72
C HIS A 164 2.91 -1.53 6.01
N PRO A 165 3.29 -2.41 5.07
CA PRO A 165 4.43 -3.32 5.23
C PRO A 165 5.78 -2.61 5.26
N GLU A 166 5.83 -1.33 4.90
CA GLU A 166 7.04 -0.52 4.98
C GLU A 166 7.31 0.01 6.40
N LEU A 167 6.30 0.01 7.28
CA LEU A 167 6.41 0.56 8.62
C LEU A 167 6.77 -0.53 9.61
N ASN A 168 8.05 -0.57 9.98
CA ASN A 168 8.53 -1.47 11.03
C ASN A 168 7.91 -1.14 12.40
N LYS A 169 8.02 -2.07 13.35
CA LYS A 169 7.43 -1.94 14.70
C LYS A 169 7.85 -0.66 15.43
N ASP A 170 9.09 -0.23 15.25
CA ASP A 170 9.59 1.01 15.86
C ASP A 170 8.89 2.24 15.29
N ALA A 171 8.77 2.33 13.96
CA ALA A 171 8.04 3.39 13.30
C ALA A 171 6.56 3.38 13.73
N VAL A 172 5.93 2.20 13.75
CA VAL A 172 4.53 2.04 14.18
C VAL A 172 4.35 2.51 15.63
N LYS A 173 5.26 2.12 16.53
CA LYS A 173 5.24 2.54 17.94
C LYS A 173 5.29 4.06 18.07
N ILE A 174 6.28 4.70 17.41
CA ILE A 174 6.43 6.16 17.43
C ILE A 174 5.15 6.84 16.91
N MET A 175 4.57 6.31 15.82
CA MET A 175 3.34 6.86 15.26
C MET A 175 2.15 6.76 16.23
N VAL A 176 1.98 5.62 16.90
CA VAL A 176 0.90 5.41 17.87
C VAL A 176 1.06 6.33 19.09
N GLU A 177 2.27 6.42 19.65
CA GLU A 177 2.57 7.26 20.81
C GLU A 177 2.25 8.74 20.51
N LYS A 178 2.73 9.27 19.39
CA LYS A 178 2.48 10.66 19.00
C LYS A 178 1.02 10.97 18.70
N ARG A 179 0.27 10.02 18.11
CA ARG A 179 -1.16 10.21 17.84
C ARG A 179 -2.00 10.14 19.10
N LYS A 180 -1.56 9.37 20.10
CA LYS A 180 -2.12 9.39 21.45
C LYS A 180 -1.87 10.75 22.11
N GLU A 181 -0.64 11.24 22.09
CA GLU A 181 -0.27 12.55 22.65
C GLU A 181 -1.06 13.70 22.00
N ALA A 182 -1.26 13.63 20.67
CA ALA A 182 -2.04 14.62 19.93
C ALA A 182 -3.56 14.49 20.10
N GLY A 183 -4.07 13.49 20.84
CA GLY A 183 -5.50 13.25 21.01
C GLY A 183 -6.24 12.76 19.76
N ILE A 184 -5.50 12.43 18.69
CA ILE A 184 -6.06 11.94 17.41
C ILE A 184 -6.58 10.51 17.57
N VAL A 185 -5.87 9.69 18.34
CA VAL A 185 -6.25 8.30 18.65
C VAL A 185 -6.63 8.24 20.13
N PRO A 186 -7.81 7.69 20.49
CA PRO A 186 -8.20 7.53 21.90
C PRO A 186 -7.16 6.71 22.68
N ALA A 187 -6.86 7.14 23.92
CA ALA A 187 -5.81 6.52 24.75
C ALA A 187 -5.98 5.00 24.88
N GLN A 188 -7.21 4.54 25.11
CA GLN A 188 -7.51 3.11 25.23
C GLN A 188 -7.19 2.31 23.96
N VAL A 189 -7.37 2.92 22.77
CA VAL A 189 -7.05 2.29 21.48
C VAL A 189 -5.54 2.25 21.28
N ALA A 190 -4.85 3.35 21.57
CA ALA A 190 -3.40 3.44 21.49
C ALA A 190 -2.71 2.46 22.45
N ASP A 191 -3.15 2.37 23.70
CA ASP A 191 -2.57 1.49 24.70
C ASP A 191 -2.72 0.00 24.32
N LYS A 192 -3.90 -0.39 23.81
CA LYS A 192 -4.11 -1.73 23.26
C LYS A 192 -3.16 -2.04 22.08
N ALA A 193 -2.94 -1.07 21.19
CA ALA A 193 -2.03 -1.24 20.06
C ALA A 193 -0.57 -1.38 20.52
N LEU A 194 -0.13 -0.58 21.50
CA LEU A 194 1.21 -0.64 22.08
C LEU A 194 1.46 -1.97 22.81
N GLU A 195 0.48 -2.50 23.53
CA GLU A 195 0.60 -3.83 24.16
C GLU A 195 0.68 -4.96 23.13
N ALA A 196 -0.10 -4.89 22.04
CA ALA A 196 -0.01 -5.86 20.96
C ALA A 196 1.38 -5.90 20.29
N LEU A 197 2.03 -4.74 20.15
CA LEU A 197 3.41 -4.64 19.61
C LEU A 197 4.45 -5.35 20.50
N LYS A 198 4.23 -5.43 21.82
CA LYS A 198 5.12 -6.12 22.77
C LYS A 198 4.98 -7.64 22.71
N LEU A 199 3.76 -8.13 22.48
CA LEU A 199 3.42 -9.55 22.50
C LEU A 199 3.84 -10.29 21.23
N ASN A 200 3.78 -9.62 20.07
CA ASN A 200 4.22 -10.20 18.81
C ASN A 200 5.73 -10.07 18.71
N GLY A 201 6.47 -11.16 18.95
CA GLY A 201 7.93 -11.24 18.78
C GLY A 201 8.40 -10.79 17.39
N LEU A 202 9.68 -10.40 17.29
CA LEU A 202 10.41 -9.74 16.19
C LEU A 202 10.35 -10.36 14.76
N ASN A 203 9.43 -11.26 14.44
CA ASN A 203 9.45 -11.87 13.12
C ASN A 203 8.93 -10.89 12.05
N MET A 204 9.79 -10.67 11.06
CA MET A 204 9.70 -9.72 9.96
C MET A 204 8.52 -10.01 9.02
N GLU A 205 7.29 -9.75 9.46
CA GLU A 205 6.10 -9.81 8.59
C GLU A 205 6.23 -8.85 7.39
N ASP A 206 6.89 -7.72 7.60
CA ASP A 206 7.15 -6.66 6.61
C ASP A 206 8.04 -7.13 5.44
N VAL A 207 9.22 -7.70 5.75
CA VAL A 207 10.14 -8.24 4.72
C VAL A 207 9.52 -9.45 4.04
N TRP A 208 8.84 -10.32 4.81
CA TRP A 208 8.13 -11.46 4.25
C TRP A 208 7.03 -11.03 3.26
N LEU A 209 6.25 -10.00 3.58
CA LEU A 209 5.20 -9.49 2.68
C LEU A 209 5.81 -8.84 1.43
N CYS A 210 6.88 -8.06 1.59
CA CYS A 210 7.63 -7.51 0.45
C CYS A 210 8.17 -8.63 -0.44
N LYS A 211 8.66 -9.73 0.15
CA LYS A 211 9.07 -10.94 -0.59
C LYS A 211 7.91 -11.53 -1.39
N LYS A 212 6.68 -11.55 -0.84
CA LYS A 212 5.49 -11.99 -1.58
C LYS A 212 5.14 -11.07 -2.73
N PHE A 213 5.28 -9.76 -2.58
CA PHE A 213 5.10 -8.84 -3.71
C PHE A 213 6.15 -9.06 -4.79
N LEU A 214 7.42 -9.20 -4.45
CA LEU A 214 8.48 -9.50 -5.42
C LEU A 214 8.23 -10.82 -6.14
N GLN A 215 7.85 -11.87 -5.41
CA GLN A 215 7.47 -13.17 -6.00
C GLN A 215 6.29 -13.05 -6.95
N PHE A 216 5.28 -12.24 -6.60
CA PHE A 216 4.15 -11.96 -7.47
C PHE A 216 4.61 -11.25 -8.76
N ILE A 217 5.48 -10.25 -8.65
CA ILE A 217 6.00 -9.47 -9.79
C ILE A 217 6.76 -10.38 -10.77
N ILE A 218 7.75 -11.13 -10.28
CA ILE A 218 8.61 -11.95 -11.16
C ILE A 218 7.87 -13.10 -11.86
N THR A 219 6.68 -13.49 -11.38
CA THR A 219 5.86 -14.50 -12.06
C THR A 219 5.16 -13.98 -13.32
N LEU A 220 5.25 -12.69 -13.65
CA LEU A 220 4.83 -12.17 -14.96
C LEU A 220 5.80 -12.58 -16.09
N ASN A 221 7.07 -12.82 -15.75
CA ASN A 221 8.16 -13.00 -16.72
C ASN A 221 8.52 -14.49 -16.97
N LYS A 222 7.67 -15.42 -16.51
CA LYS A 222 7.76 -16.86 -16.80
C LYS A 222 6.55 -17.29 -17.61
#